data_AF-A0A959L955-F1
#
_entry.id   AF-A0A959L955-F1
#
_cell.length_a   1.000
_cell.length_b   1.000
_cell.length_c   1.000
_cell.angle_alpha   90.00
_cell.angle_beta   90.00
_cell.angle_gamma   90.00
#
_symmetry.space_group_name_H-M   'P 1'
#
loop_
_entity.id
_entity.type
_entity.pdbx_description
1 polymer ?
#
loop_
_entity_poly.entity_id
_entity_poly.type
_entity_poly.pdbx_seq_one_letter_code
_entity_poly.pdbx_strand_id
1 'polypeptide(L)'
;MKSHLILTLVFLSIQFCMAQKSARLDSLYSSIEYEQAIELGREMLVNVPTDPTVNHILGRALSDTKKYSEAKPYLLQSADSESPEWMQAWSYAYLGICEYISDNKVDSKVYLEKTLALNATKNSNKFAQNHLNWFQMTEYFEDWQVVEKEHIRFYFQPNHGIENLNEYCDTRENAYQINNQFFEAEPYKKIDYFVWSKPKDAIKIVGKNLGFADSDLCKINSSINQTIGHEMTHILCDFGMKPTNRNRLINEGVAVAFDLSHSDKMKAAIRTNTENLGIKDIYERAEELPEAYIYPVGGAFIEYLLKNFGDEKLKSLLRDQSWNHLIELYGTEVLAEFDKKIKS
;
A
#
# COMPACT_ATOMS: atom_id res chain seq x y z
N MET A 1 14.04 -44.56 -43.68
CA MET A 1 14.74 -44.79 -42.39
C MET A 1 15.65 -43.62 -41.97
N LYS A 2 16.64 -43.18 -42.78
CA LYS A 2 17.52 -42.04 -42.42
C LYS A 2 16.78 -40.71 -42.18
N SER A 3 15.76 -40.39 -42.98
CA SER A 3 14.95 -39.17 -42.83
C SER A 3 14.12 -39.14 -41.52
N HIS A 4 13.55 -40.28 -41.10
CA HIS A 4 12.83 -40.37 -39.82
C HIS A 4 13.76 -40.23 -38.62
N LEU A 5 14.98 -40.78 -38.68
CA LEU A 5 15.97 -40.64 -37.61
C LEU A 5 16.41 -39.18 -37.41
N ILE A 6 16.61 -38.44 -38.51
CA ILE A 6 16.95 -37.00 -38.46
C ILE A 6 15.79 -36.18 -37.89
N LEU A 7 14.54 -36.47 -38.29
CA LEU A 7 13.36 -35.78 -37.75
C LEU A 7 13.20 -36.02 -36.24
N THR A 8 13.41 -37.26 -35.79
CA THR A 8 13.36 -37.61 -34.36
C THR A 8 14.49 -36.91 -33.57
N LEU A 9 15.70 -36.84 -34.11
CA LEU A 9 16.83 -36.14 -33.47
C LEU A 9 16.60 -34.63 -33.37
N VAL A 10 16.07 -34.00 -34.41
CA VAL A 10 15.70 -32.57 -34.39
C VAL A 10 14.60 -32.32 -33.36
N PHE A 11 13.57 -33.18 -33.33
CA PHE A 11 12.49 -33.06 -32.35
C PHE A 11 12.99 -33.20 -30.90
N LEU A 12 13.88 -34.18 -30.65
CA LEU A 12 14.50 -34.36 -29.32
C LEU A 12 15.38 -33.15 -28.92
N SER A 13 16.10 -32.54 -29.86
CA SER A 13 16.94 -31.37 -29.58
C SER A 13 16.11 -30.12 -29.23
N ILE A 14 14.95 -29.95 -29.87
CA ILE A 14 14.01 -28.85 -29.57
C ILE A 14 13.40 -29.06 -28.17
N GLN A 15 12.97 -30.28 -27.85
CA GLN A 15 12.43 -30.63 -26.53
C GLN A 15 13.44 -30.38 -25.40
N PHE A 16 14.72 -30.73 -25.61
CA PHE A 16 15.77 -30.51 -24.63
C PHE A 16 16.07 -29.01 -24.41
N CYS A 17 16.11 -28.22 -25.48
CA CYS A 17 16.31 -26.77 -25.38
C CYS A 17 15.16 -26.09 -24.62
N MET A 18 13.91 -26.49 -24.87
CA MET A 18 12.74 -25.95 -24.17
C MET A 18 12.74 -26.32 -22.68
N ALA A 19 13.09 -27.55 -22.33
CA ALA A 19 13.22 -27.97 -20.93
C ALA A 19 14.29 -27.17 -20.17
N GLN A 20 15.43 -26.88 -20.81
CA GLN A 20 16.49 -26.06 -20.21
C GLN A 20 16.04 -24.61 -20.00
N LYS A 21 15.31 -24.02 -20.96
CA LYS A 21 14.75 -22.67 -20.81
C LYS A 21 13.71 -22.60 -19.68
N SER A 22 12.83 -23.60 -19.56
CA SER A 22 11.84 -23.67 -18.48
C SER A 22 12.50 -23.75 -17.10
N ALA A 23 13.54 -24.58 -16.93
CA ALA A 23 14.28 -24.67 -15.67
C ALA A 23 15.00 -23.35 -15.33
N ARG A 24 15.54 -22.66 -16.34
CA ARG A 24 16.14 -21.34 -16.17
C ARG A 24 15.11 -20.29 -15.75
N LEU A 25 13.93 -20.28 -16.36
CA LEU A 25 12.86 -19.35 -16.01
C LEU A 25 12.44 -19.49 -14.54
N ASP A 26 12.24 -20.73 -14.08
CA ASP A 26 11.93 -21.00 -12.67
C ASP A 26 13.04 -20.57 -11.71
N SER A 27 14.30 -20.80 -12.09
CA SER A 27 15.46 -20.34 -11.31
C SER A 27 15.52 -18.81 -11.20
N LEU A 28 15.31 -18.07 -12.30
CA LEU A 28 15.34 -16.61 -12.29
C LEU A 28 14.25 -16.06 -11.36
N TYR A 29 13.04 -16.61 -11.44
CA TYR A 29 11.96 -16.22 -10.54
C TYR A 29 12.29 -16.53 -9.07
N SER A 30 12.79 -17.74 -8.78
CA SER A 30 13.15 -18.17 -7.43
C SER A 30 14.31 -17.34 -6.83
N SER A 31 15.18 -16.80 -7.67
CA SER A 31 16.27 -15.91 -7.31
C SER A 31 15.88 -14.42 -7.24
N ILE A 32 14.59 -14.08 -7.38
CA ILE A 32 14.06 -12.70 -7.35
C ILE A 32 14.61 -11.85 -8.53
N GLU A 33 15.11 -12.49 -9.59
CA GLU A 33 15.56 -11.83 -10.81
C GLU A 33 14.36 -11.58 -11.75
N TYR A 34 13.33 -10.89 -11.23
CA TYR A 34 12.01 -10.80 -11.87
C TYR A 34 12.05 -10.18 -13.26
N GLU A 35 12.83 -9.12 -13.48
CA GLU A 35 12.90 -8.50 -14.81
C GLU A 35 13.50 -9.44 -15.86
N GLN A 36 14.52 -10.22 -15.50
CA GLN A 36 15.08 -11.24 -16.39
C GLN A 36 14.10 -12.39 -16.61
N ALA A 37 13.35 -12.79 -15.58
CA ALA A 37 12.29 -13.79 -15.71
C ALA A 37 11.17 -13.31 -16.65
N ILE A 38 10.81 -12.02 -16.59
CA ILE A 38 9.82 -11.40 -17.48
C ILE A 38 10.31 -11.44 -18.93
N GLU A 39 11.54 -11.01 -19.19
CA GLU A 39 12.13 -11.01 -20.53
C GLU A 39 12.16 -12.42 -21.13
N LEU A 40 12.69 -13.40 -20.39
CA LEU A 40 12.76 -14.78 -20.84
C LEU A 40 11.38 -15.40 -21.04
N GLY A 41 10.43 -15.13 -20.13
CA GLY A 41 9.06 -15.62 -20.23
C GLY A 41 8.37 -15.12 -21.51
N ARG A 42 8.51 -13.82 -21.84
CA ARG A 42 7.99 -13.25 -23.09
C ARG A 42 8.61 -13.91 -24.32
N GLU A 43 9.93 -14.11 -24.32
CA GLU A 43 10.62 -14.80 -25.42
C GLU A 43 10.07 -16.22 -25.64
N MET A 44 9.85 -16.96 -24.56
CA MET A 44 9.34 -18.33 -24.62
C MET A 44 7.91 -18.39 -25.19
N LEU A 45 7.03 -17.45 -24.79
CA LEU A 45 5.64 -17.39 -25.27
C LEU A 45 5.50 -17.00 -26.74
N VAL A 46 6.53 -16.42 -27.39
CA VAL A 46 6.50 -16.19 -28.86
C VAL A 46 6.30 -17.51 -29.62
N ASN A 47 6.90 -18.60 -29.14
CA ASN A 47 6.86 -19.90 -29.81
C ASN A 47 5.71 -20.77 -29.31
N VAL A 48 5.38 -20.68 -28.02
CA VAL A 48 4.30 -21.47 -27.39
C VAL A 48 3.45 -20.54 -26.51
N PRO A 49 2.52 -19.77 -27.08
CA PRO A 49 1.76 -18.75 -26.35
C PRO A 49 0.91 -19.29 -25.19
N THR A 50 0.51 -20.55 -25.28
CA THR A 50 -0.39 -21.21 -24.32
C THR A 50 0.37 -22.10 -23.33
N ASP A 51 1.70 -21.98 -23.21
CA ASP A 51 2.46 -22.77 -22.24
C ASP A 51 2.05 -22.36 -20.82
N PRO A 52 1.41 -23.25 -20.03
CA PRO A 52 0.88 -22.86 -18.72
C PRO A 52 1.99 -22.56 -17.71
N THR A 53 3.15 -23.23 -17.80
CA THR A 53 4.27 -23.01 -16.88
C THR A 53 4.89 -21.63 -17.11
N VAL A 54 5.06 -21.27 -18.38
CA VAL A 54 5.63 -19.96 -18.73
C VAL A 54 4.64 -18.83 -18.38
N ASN A 55 3.36 -19.00 -18.72
CA ASN A 55 2.29 -18.07 -18.35
C ASN A 55 2.22 -17.87 -16.83
N HIS A 56 2.32 -18.95 -16.06
CA HIS A 56 2.35 -18.93 -14.60
C HIS A 56 3.47 -18.07 -14.04
N ILE A 57 4.72 -18.36 -14.43
CA ILE A 57 5.90 -17.69 -13.88
C ILE A 57 5.94 -16.23 -14.35
N LEU A 58 5.67 -15.98 -15.63
CA LEU A 58 5.62 -14.62 -16.18
C LEU A 58 4.55 -13.77 -15.47
N GLY A 59 3.34 -14.32 -15.31
CA GLY A 59 2.26 -13.63 -14.61
C GLY A 59 2.63 -13.27 -13.17
N ARG A 60 3.25 -14.19 -12.43
CA ARG A 60 3.71 -13.94 -11.06
C ARG A 60 4.82 -12.89 -10.99
N ALA A 61 5.83 -12.99 -11.86
CA ALA A 61 6.92 -12.02 -11.93
C ALA A 61 6.41 -10.60 -12.28
N LEU A 62 5.44 -10.49 -13.19
CA LEU A 62 4.77 -9.22 -13.51
C LEU A 62 4.03 -8.67 -12.28
N SER A 63 3.32 -9.49 -11.53
CA SER A 63 2.63 -9.05 -10.30
C SER A 63 3.61 -8.63 -9.19
N ASP A 64 4.68 -9.40 -8.97
CA ASP A 64 5.73 -9.08 -7.97
C ASP A 64 6.48 -7.78 -8.33
N THR A 65 6.50 -7.40 -9.61
CA THR A 65 7.04 -6.11 -10.11
C THR A 65 5.97 -5.03 -10.27
N LYS A 66 4.78 -5.23 -9.66
CA LYS A 66 3.64 -4.29 -9.67
C LYS A 66 3.04 -3.98 -11.06
N LYS A 67 3.33 -4.80 -12.09
CA LYS A 67 2.76 -4.73 -13.45
C LYS A 67 1.45 -5.52 -13.53
N TYR A 68 0.50 -5.21 -12.64
CA TYR A 68 -0.69 -6.04 -12.41
C TYR A 68 -1.58 -6.21 -13.64
N SER A 69 -1.85 -5.13 -14.38
CA SER A 69 -2.69 -5.19 -15.59
C SER A 69 -2.07 -6.09 -16.67
N GLU A 70 -0.74 -6.10 -16.79
CA GLU A 70 -0.02 -6.99 -17.72
C GLU A 70 -0.01 -8.43 -17.22
N ALA A 71 0.03 -8.65 -15.90
CA ALA A 71 0.06 -9.98 -15.31
C ALA A 71 -1.23 -10.79 -15.53
N LYS A 72 -2.40 -10.13 -15.41
CA LYS A 72 -3.74 -10.76 -15.46
C LYS A 72 -3.94 -11.74 -16.63
N PRO A 73 -3.71 -11.36 -17.91
CA PRO A 73 -3.96 -12.28 -19.02
C PRO A 73 -3.10 -13.55 -18.96
N TYR A 74 -1.85 -13.49 -18.48
CA TYR A 74 -0.99 -14.67 -18.35
C TYR A 74 -1.44 -15.54 -17.18
N LEU A 75 -1.80 -14.94 -16.04
CA LEU A 75 -2.30 -15.69 -14.89
C LEU A 75 -3.63 -16.40 -15.19
N LEU A 76 -4.54 -15.77 -15.96
CA LEU A 76 -5.78 -16.40 -16.42
C LEU A 76 -5.49 -17.61 -17.31
N GLN A 77 -4.62 -17.47 -18.31
CA GLN A 77 -4.24 -18.59 -19.18
C GLN A 77 -3.65 -19.76 -18.40
N SER A 78 -2.80 -19.48 -17.40
CA SER A 78 -2.26 -20.50 -16.51
C SER A 78 -3.35 -21.17 -15.67
N ALA A 79 -4.24 -20.38 -15.07
CA ALA A 79 -5.27 -20.88 -14.16
C ALA A 79 -6.34 -21.73 -14.87
N ASP A 80 -6.71 -21.39 -16.11
CA ASP A 80 -7.77 -22.08 -16.87
C ASP A 80 -7.23 -23.23 -17.76
N SER A 81 -5.93 -23.51 -17.68
CA SER A 81 -5.29 -24.61 -18.42
C SER A 81 -5.42 -25.97 -17.71
N GLU A 82 -5.10 -27.05 -18.42
CA GLU A 82 -4.94 -28.40 -17.84
C GLU A 82 -3.62 -28.54 -17.03
N SER A 83 -3.21 -27.49 -16.30
CA SER A 83 -2.02 -27.49 -15.46
C SER A 83 -2.26 -28.18 -14.11
N PRO A 84 -1.20 -28.58 -13.39
CA PRO A 84 -1.35 -29.13 -12.04
C PRO A 84 -2.05 -28.15 -11.08
N GLU A 85 -2.88 -28.67 -10.17
CA GLU A 85 -3.69 -27.86 -9.25
C GLU A 85 -2.87 -26.85 -8.43
N TRP A 86 -1.63 -27.17 -8.06
CA TRP A 86 -0.76 -26.23 -7.33
C TRP A 86 -0.45 -24.99 -8.15
N MET A 87 -0.31 -25.12 -9.47
CA MET A 87 -0.03 -24.02 -10.40
C MET A 87 -1.28 -23.16 -10.59
N GLN A 88 -2.44 -23.79 -10.75
CA GLN A 88 -3.74 -23.11 -10.79
C GLN A 88 -3.99 -22.33 -9.50
N ALA A 89 -3.77 -22.96 -8.35
CA ALA A 89 -3.98 -22.35 -7.03
C ALA A 89 -3.14 -21.08 -6.84
N TRP A 90 -1.85 -21.11 -7.21
CA TRP A 90 -1.00 -19.91 -7.18
C TRP A 90 -1.41 -18.87 -8.21
N SER A 91 -1.84 -19.28 -9.41
CA SER A 91 -2.31 -18.36 -10.44
C SER A 91 -3.57 -17.61 -9.98
N TYR A 92 -4.54 -18.31 -9.40
CA TYR A 92 -5.70 -17.68 -8.76
C TYR A 92 -5.30 -16.78 -7.59
N ALA A 93 -4.33 -17.17 -6.76
CA ALA A 93 -3.92 -16.34 -5.63
C ALA A 93 -3.39 -14.97 -6.08
N TYR A 94 -2.57 -14.98 -7.14
CA TYR A 94 -2.04 -13.77 -7.76
C TYR A 94 -3.09 -12.98 -8.53
N LEU A 95 -4.05 -13.63 -9.21
CA LEU A 95 -5.21 -12.96 -9.80
C LEU A 95 -6.01 -12.20 -8.73
N GLY A 96 -6.19 -12.80 -7.55
CA GLY A 96 -6.82 -12.15 -6.41
C GLY A 96 -6.18 -10.80 -6.06
N ILE A 97 -4.85 -10.74 -6.04
CA ILE A 97 -4.11 -9.50 -5.81
C ILE A 97 -4.31 -8.52 -6.97
N CYS A 98 -4.14 -8.97 -8.21
CA CYS A 98 -4.30 -8.12 -9.39
C CYS A 98 -5.69 -7.47 -9.43
N GLU A 99 -6.74 -8.22 -9.13
CA GLU A 99 -8.11 -7.69 -9.08
C GLU A 99 -8.28 -6.68 -7.93
N TYR A 100 -7.75 -6.96 -6.73
CA TYR A 100 -7.83 -6.02 -5.61
C TYR A 100 -7.18 -4.67 -5.96
N ILE A 101 -5.97 -4.71 -6.53
CA ILE A 101 -5.26 -3.51 -6.95
C ILE A 101 -5.98 -2.78 -8.09
N SER A 102 -6.70 -3.50 -8.95
CA SER A 102 -7.52 -2.93 -10.03
C SER A 102 -8.90 -2.42 -9.56
N ASP A 103 -9.11 -2.26 -8.25
CA ASP A 103 -10.38 -1.90 -7.61
C ASP A 103 -11.55 -2.88 -7.87
N ASN A 104 -11.25 -4.13 -8.22
CA ASN A 104 -12.24 -5.18 -8.44
C ASN A 104 -12.28 -6.16 -7.26
N LYS A 105 -12.86 -5.69 -6.16
CA LYS A 105 -12.88 -6.43 -4.88
C LYS A 105 -13.67 -7.75 -4.95
N VAL A 106 -14.72 -7.80 -5.76
CA VAL A 106 -15.56 -9.01 -5.91
C VAL A 106 -14.76 -10.14 -6.55
N ASP A 107 -14.15 -9.90 -7.70
CA ASP A 107 -13.35 -10.93 -8.38
C ASP A 107 -12.09 -11.28 -7.58
N SER A 108 -11.51 -10.29 -6.86
CA SER A 108 -10.42 -10.55 -5.93
C SER A 108 -10.79 -11.63 -4.90
N LYS A 109 -11.92 -11.45 -4.21
CA LYS A 109 -12.41 -12.43 -3.22
C LYS A 109 -12.65 -13.79 -3.88
N VAL A 110 -13.33 -13.82 -5.04
CA VAL A 110 -13.61 -15.07 -5.78
C VAL A 110 -12.34 -15.83 -6.10
N TYR A 111 -11.29 -15.18 -6.61
CA TYR A 111 -10.05 -15.86 -6.94
C TYR A 111 -9.30 -16.36 -5.70
N LEU A 112 -9.25 -15.58 -4.62
CA LEU A 112 -8.62 -16.02 -3.37
C LEU A 112 -9.37 -17.21 -2.75
N GLU A 113 -10.71 -17.21 -2.80
CA GLU A 113 -11.53 -18.34 -2.35
C GLU A 113 -11.36 -19.57 -3.25
N LYS A 114 -11.22 -19.40 -4.57
CA LYS A 114 -10.85 -20.49 -5.48
C LYS A 114 -9.52 -21.12 -5.10
N THR A 115 -8.51 -20.33 -4.74
CA THR A 115 -7.23 -20.86 -4.22
C THR A 115 -7.44 -21.73 -2.99
N LEU A 116 -8.26 -21.26 -2.03
CA LEU A 116 -8.56 -22.03 -0.81
C LEU A 116 -9.35 -23.31 -1.10
N ALA A 117 -10.31 -23.25 -2.02
CA ALA A 117 -11.15 -24.38 -2.41
C ALA A 117 -10.35 -25.48 -3.14
N LEU A 118 -9.38 -25.10 -3.98
CA LEU A 118 -8.46 -26.06 -4.60
C LEU A 118 -7.61 -26.79 -3.56
N ASN A 119 -7.24 -26.10 -2.46
CA ASN A 119 -6.48 -26.67 -1.35
C ASN A 119 -5.18 -27.40 -1.79
N ALA A 120 -4.59 -26.97 -2.91
CA ALA A 120 -3.51 -27.71 -3.57
C ALA A 120 -2.21 -27.74 -2.75
N THR A 121 -1.91 -26.65 -2.01
CA THR A 121 -0.74 -26.60 -1.11
C THR A 121 -1.04 -25.77 0.14
N LYS A 122 -0.34 -26.08 1.25
CA LYS A 122 -0.42 -25.27 2.47
C LYS A 122 0.05 -23.82 2.25
N ASN A 123 1.05 -23.61 1.39
CA ASN A 123 1.64 -22.30 1.15
C ASN A 123 0.71 -21.39 0.35
N SER A 124 0.12 -21.90 -0.74
CA SER A 124 -0.87 -21.15 -1.53
C SER A 124 -2.09 -20.79 -0.71
N ASN A 125 -2.57 -21.71 0.14
CA ASN A 125 -3.72 -21.43 1.01
C ASN A 125 -3.40 -20.39 2.06
N LYS A 126 -2.24 -20.52 2.74
CA LYS A 126 -1.81 -19.52 3.72
C LYS A 126 -1.65 -18.15 3.07
N PHE A 127 -1.09 -18.11 1.85
CA PHE A 127 -0.96 -16.88 1.07
C PHE A 127 -2.33 -16.27 0.78
N ALA A 128 -3.28 -17.04 0.25
CA ALA A 128 -4.62 -16.55 -0.05
C ALA A 128 -5.38 -16.09 1.21
N GLN A 129 -5.32 -16.86 2.30
CA GLN A 129 -5.94 -16.50 3.58
C GLN A 129 -5.35 -15.21 4.15
N ASN A 130 -4.03 -15.04 4.08
CA ASN A 130 -3.37 -13.80 4.52
C ASN A 130 -3.89 -12.61 3.71
N HIS A 131 -4.03 -12.75 2.39
CA HIS A 131 -4.56 -11.67 1.55
C HIS A 131 -6.04 -11.39 1.81
N LEU A 132 -6.88 -12.40 2.06
CA LEU A 132 -8.27 -12.17 2.50
C LEU A 132 -8.31 -11.41 3.83
N ASN A 133 -7.41 -11.71 4.77
CA ASN A 133 -7.29 -10.98 6.03
C ASN A 133 -6.81 -9.54 5.81
N TRP A 134 -5.75 -9.35 5.02
CA TRP A 134 -5.17 -8.03 4.72
C TRP A 134 -6.13 -7.14 3.93
N PHE A 135 -6.87 -7.70 2.98
CA PHE A 135 -7.89 -6.98 2.20
C PHE A 135 -9.21 -6.83 2.97
N GLN A 136 -9.31 -7.44 4.15
CA GLN A 136 -10.49 -7.40 5.02
C GLN A 136 -11.74 -7.88 4.25
N MET A 137 -11.62 -9.08 3.70
CA MET A 137 -12.61 -9.77 2.86
C MET A 137 -13.06 -11.12 3.42
N THR A 138 -12.69 -11.42 4.65
CA THR A 138 -13.17 -12.63 5.35
C THR A 138 -14.65 -12.51 5.70
N GLU A 139 -15.24 -13.62 6.15
CA GLU A 139 -16.62 -13.70 6.65
C GLU A 139 -16.93 -12.63 7.72
N TYR A 140 -15.94 -12.22 8.52
CA TYR A 140 -16.09 -11.17 9.53
C TYR A 140 -16.54 -9.81 8.96
N PHE A 141 -16.25 -9.54 7.69
CA PHE A 141 -16.56 -8.27 7.04
C PHE A 141 -17.81 -8.32 6.15
N GLU A 142 -18.48 -9.47 6.03
CA GLU A 142 -19.61 -9.65 5.10
C GLU A 142 -20.86 -8.86 5.49
N ASP A 143 -21.08 -8.63 6.79
CA ASP A 143 -22.22 -7.87 7.31
C ASP A 143 -21.92 -6.38 7.51
N TRP A 144 -20.72 -5.93 7.12
CA TRP A 144 -20.35 -4.52 7.21
C TRP A 144 -21.09 -3.72 6.16
N GLN A 145 -21.73 -2.62 6.61
CA GLN A 145 -22.44 -1.73 5.70
C GLN A 145 -21.44 -0.97 4.83
N VAL A 146 -21.67 -0.94 3.52
CA VAL A 146 -20.81 -0.25 2.56
C VAL A 146 -21.49 1.01 2.05
N VAL A 147 -20.76 2.13 2.07
CA VAL A 147 -21.14 3.39 1.41
C VAL A 147 -19.99 3.82 0.53
N GLU A 148 -20.26 4.04 -0.76
CA GLU A 148 -19.23 4.43 -1.71
C GLU A 148 -19.40 5.89 -2.13
N LYS A 149 -18.29 6.63 -2.12
CA LYS A 149 -18.16 7.99 -2.64
C LYS A 149 -17.20 7.98 -3.84
N GLU A 150 -16.82 9.17 -4.32
CA GLU A 150 -15.97 9.30 -5.49
C GLU A 150 -14.57 8.73 -5.24
N HIS A 151 -13.94 9.09 -4.12
CA HIS A 151 -12.56 8.70 -3.81
C HIS A 151 -12.44 7.64 -2.71
N ILE A 152 -13.47 7.50 -1.87
CA ILE A 152 -13.43 6.63 -0.69
C ILE A 152 -14.60 5.63 -0.69
N ARG A 153 -14.30 4.38 -0.36
CA ARG A 153 -15.29 3.33 -0.08
C ARG A 153 -15.28 3.03 1.42
N PHE A 154 -16.37 3.36 2.10
CA PHE A 154 -16.50 3.22 3.54
C PHE A 154 -17.13 1.88 3.90
N TYR A 155 -16.56 1.22 4.91
CA TYR A 155 -17.09 -0.01 5.49
C TYR A 155 -17.36 0.25 6.97
N PHE A 156 -18.62 0.09 7.39
CA PHE A 156 -19.04 0.35 8.75
C PHE A 156 -19.28 -0.94 9.52
N GLN A 157 -18.62 -1.05 10.68
CA GLN A 157 -18.86 -2.16 11.59
C GLN A 157 -20.34 -2.20 12.02
N PRO A 158 -20.98 -3.38 12.07
CA PRO A 158 -22.35 -3.52 12.52
C PRO A 158 -22.60 -2.86 13.90
N ASN A 159 -23.75 -2.20 14.04
CA ASN A 159 -24.14 -1.43 15.23
C ASN A 159 -23.19 -0.25 15.55
N HIS A 160 -22.68 0.42 14.51
CA HIS A 160 -21.73 1.52 14.67
C HIS A 160 -22.28 2.75 15.41
N GLY A 161 -23.59 2.97 15.42
CA GLY A 161 -24.21 4.09 16.15
C GLY A 161 -23.99 5.48 15.52
N ILE A 162 -23.67 5.53 14.22
CA ILE A 162 -23.61 6.79 13.46
C ILE A 162 -25.03 7.07 12.94
N GLU A 163 -25.60 8.21 13.34
CA GLU A 163 -26.96 8.59 12.99
C GLU A 163 -27.12 8.93 11.50
N ASN A 164 -26.15 9.69 10.95
CA ASN A 164 -26.16 10.13 9.56
C ASN A 164 -24.89 9.67 8.83
N LEU A 165 -24.97 8.50 8.19
CA LEU A 165 -23.86 7.92 7.42
C LEU A 165 -23.44 8.80 6.24
N ASN A 166 -24.38 9.46 5.57
CA ASN A 166 -24.05 10.31 4.43
C ASN A 166 -23.18 11.49 4.87
N GLU A 167 -23.58 12.20 5.93
CA GLU A 167 -22.79 13.30 6.48
C GLU A 167 -21.42 12.84 6.99
N TYR A 168 -21.36 11.67 7.64
CA TYR A 168 -20.08 11.09 8.06
C TYR A 168 -19.13 10.82 6.89
N CYS A 169 -19.65 10.29 5.78
CA CYS A 169 -18.88 10.04 4.56
C CYS A 169 -18.52 11.35 3.85
N ASP A 170 -19.47 12.27 3.70
CA ASP A 170 -19.29 13.54 2.98
C ASP A 170 -18.23 14.42 3.64
N THR A 171 -18.18 14.46 4.98
CA THR A 171 -17.13 15.19 5.71
C THR A 171 -15.72 14.64 5.44
N ARG A 172 -15.58 13.31 5.29
CA ARG A 172 -14.30 12.65 4.98
C ARG A 172 -13.93 12.74 3.51
N GLU A 173 -14.92 12.66 2.62
CA GLU A 173 -14.73 12.89 1.18
C GLU A 173 -14.25 14.32 0.92
N ASN A 174 -14.88 15.31 1.57
CA ASN A 174 -14.46 16.69 1.48
C ASN A 174 -13.06 16.91 2.08
N ALA A 175 -12.72 16.23 3.18
CA ALA A 175 -11.37 16.27 3.74
C ALA A 175 -10.32 15.71 2.77
N TYR A 176 -10.63 14.61 2.08
CA TYR A 176 -9.78 14.09 1.01
C TYR A 176 -9.56 15.14 -0.07
N GLN A 177 -10.63 15.76 -0.56
CA GLN A 177 -10.54 16.79 -1.61
C GLN A 177 -9.71 18.00 -1.18
N ILE A 178 -9.93 18.51 0.05
CA ILE A 178 -9.16 19.64 0.60
C ILE A 178 -7.69 19.29 0.69
N ASN A 179 -7.34 18.16 1.31
CA ASN A 179 -5.94 17.78 1.47
C ASN A 179 -5.29 17.49 0.11
N ASN A 180 -6.04 16.87 -0.82
CA ASN A 180 -5.49 16.50 -2.12
C ASN A 180 -5.23 17.70 -3.04
N GLN A 181 -5.78 18.89 -2.75
CA GLN A 181 -5.34 20.12 -3.43
C GLN A 181 -3.85 20.40 -3.20
N PHE A 182 -3.32 20.05 -2.02
CA PHE A 182 -1.90 20.16 -1.73
C PHE A 182 -1.12 18.97 -2.26
N PHE A 183 -1.57 17.74 -1.99
CA PHE A 183 -0.78 16.55 -2.31
C PHE A 183 -0.77 16.17 -3.80
N GLU A 184 -1.81 16.55 -4.56
CA GLU A 184 -1.97 16.22 -5.98
C GLU A 184 -1.77 14.71 -6.23
N ALA A 185 -2.30 13.90 -5.32
CA ALA A 185 -2.12 12.47 -5.31
C ALA A 185 -3.16 11.77 -6.17
N GLU A 186 -2.72 10.69 -6.81
CA GLU A 186 -3.55 9.77 -7.60
C GLU A 186 -3.35 8.34 -7.07
N PRO A 187 -4.06 7.95 -5.98
CA PRO A 187 -4.11 6.55 -5.56
C PRO A 187 -4.60 5.64 -6.69
N TYR A 188 -4.04 4.43 -6.80
CA TYR A 188 -4.36 3.52 -7.91
C TYR A 188 -5.80 2.96 -7.85
N LYS A 189 -6.48 3.11 -6.72
CA LYS A 189 -7.89 2.78 -6.49
C LYS A 189 -8.47 3.67 -5.40
N LYS A 190 -9.78 3.56 -5.18
CA LYS A 190 -10.45 4.18 -4.02
C LYS A 190 -9.84 3.72 -2.70
N ILE A 191 -9.81 4.63 -1.72
CA ILE A 191 -9.39 4.28 -0.36
C ILE A 191 -10.48 3.41 0.27
N ASP A 192 -10.13 2.19 0.68
CA ASP A 192 -11.02 1.36 1.51
C ASP A 192 -10.91 1.81 2.97
N TYR A 193 -11.93 2.51 3.46
CA TYR A 193 -11.96 3.14 4.78
C TYR A 193 -12.84 2.34 5.74
N PHE A 194 -12.22 1.60 6.66
CA PHE A 194 -12.90 0.78 7.65
C PHE A 194 -13.15 1.57 8.93
N VAL A 195 -14.44 1.73 9.25
CA VAL A 195 -14.95 2.50 10.39
C VAL A 195 -15.33 1.55 11.51
N TRP A 196 -14.52 1.53 12.56
CA TRP A 196 -14.68 0.66 13.71
C TRP A 196 -15.37 1.38 14.86
N SER A 197 -16.45 0.77 15.34
CA SER A 197 -17.17 1.21 16.54
C SER A 197 -16.64 0.57 17.83
N LYS A 198 -15.95 -0.58 17.70
CA LYS A 198 -15.42 -1.38 18.79
C LYS A 198 -13.91 -1.56 18.62
N PRO A 199 -13.07 -0.64 19.16
CA PRO A 199 -11.62 -0.71 19.01
C PRO A 199 -10.98 -2.01 19.48
N LYS A 200 -11.55 -2.67 20.50
CA LYS A 200 -11.06 -3.97 21.00
C LYS A 200 -11.24 -5.10 19.99
N ASP A 201 -12.25 -5.03 19.14
CA ASP A 201 -12.46 -6.02 18.08
C ASP A 201 -11.42 -5.82 16.98
N ALA A 202 -11.13 -4.56 16.62
CA ALA A 202 -10.10 -4.23 15.65
C ALA A 202 -8.75 -4.87 16.03
N ILE A 203 -8.28 -4.71 17.27
CA ILE A 203 -6.99 -5.29 17.70
C ILE A 203 -6.96 -6.81 17.49
N LYS A 204 -8.07 -7.52 17.75
CA LYS A 204 -8.14 -8.98 17.55
C LYS A 204 -8.14 -9.39 16.09
N ILE A 205 -8.77 -8.60 15.22
CA ILE A 205 -8.98 -8.93 13.80
C ILE A 205 -7.82 -8.43 12.93
N VAL A 206 -7.38 -7.19 13.13
CA VAL A 206 -6.31 -6.56 12.33
C VAL A 206 -4.93 -6.57 13.01
N GLY A 207 -4.85 -6.97 14.29
CA GLY A 207 -3.58 -7.17 14.99
C GLY A 207 -2.86 -5.89 15.45
N LYS A 208 -3.48 -4.72 15.31
CA LYS A 208 -2.93 -3.42 15.74
C LYS A 208 -4.01 -2.46 16.21
N ASN A 209 -3.59 -1.40 16.92
CA ASN A 209 -4.47 -0.31 17.31
C ASN A 209 -5.05 0.40 16.06
N LEU A 210 -6.23 1.00 16.21
CA LEU A 210 -6.86 1.83 15.18
C LEU A 210 -6.15 3.17 15.01
N GLY A 211 -6.42 3.85 13.90
CA GLY A 211 -5.68 5.05 13.51
C GLY A 211 -4.43 4.66 12.76
N PHE A 212 -4.61 3.95 11.64
CA PHE A 212 -3.52 3.69 10.71
C PHE A 212 -4.01 3.69 9.27
N ALA A 213 -3.10 4.06 8.38
CA ALA A 213 -3.17 3.86 6.95
C ALA A 213 -2.21 2.77 6.46
N ASP A 214 -2.56 2.16 5.34
CA ASP A 214 -1.74 1.26 4.56
C ASP A 214 -1.85 1.71 3.09
N SER A 215 -0.86 2.50 2.66
CA SER A 215 -0.85 3.13 1.34
C SER A 215 -0.66 2.11 0.21
N ASP A 216 0.14 1.06 0.45
CA ASP A 216 0.33 -0.04 -0.52
C ASP A 216 -1.00 -0.73 -0.83
N LEU A 217 -1.94 -0.78 0.14
CA LEU A 217 -3.28 -1.35 -0.01
C LEU A 217 -4.40 -0.32 -0.24
N CYS A 218 -4.08 0.97 -0.30
CA CYS A 218 -5.04 2.09 -0.29
C CYS A 218 -6.14 1.86 0.75
N LYS A 219 -5.74 1.67 2.02
CA LYS A 219 -6.64 1.23 3.08
C LYS A 219 -6.42 2.01 4.37
N ILE A 220 -7.51 2.35 5.05
CA ILE A 220 -7.49 2.99 6.37
C ILE A 220 -8.33 2.18 7.35
N ASN A 221 -7.84 2.01 8.57
CA ASN A 221 -8.66 1.51 9.68
C ASN A 221 -8.71 2.56 10.79
N SER A 222 -9.92 3.04 11.03
CA SER A 222 -10.15 4.22 11.86
C SER A 222 -11.24 3.95 12.90
N SER A 223 -11.10 4.58 14.06
CA SER A 223 -12.21 4.64 15.01
C SER A 223 -13.24 5.69 14.54
N ILE A 224 -14.49 5.58 14.97
CA ILE A 224 -15.54 6.54 14.58
C ILE A 224 -15.13 8.00 14.88
N ASN A 225 -14.43 8.22 16.00
CA ASN A 225 -14.07 9.53 16.52
C ASN A 225 -12.63 9.95 16.18
N GLN A 226 -11.95 9.24 15.28
CA GLN A 226 -10.62 9.64 14.82
C GLN A 226 -10.69 11.00 14.10
N THR A 227 -9.57 11.71 14.09
CA THR A 227 -9.38 12.90 13.25
C THR A 227 -9.68 12.58 11.79
N ILE A 228 -10.28 13.55 11.11
CA ILE A 228 -10.84 13.34 9.77
C ILE A 228 -9.71 13.23 8.74
N GLY A 229 -8.68 14.08 8.81
CA GLY A 229 -7.64 14.19 7.79
C GLY A 229 -6.34 13.40 8.05
N HIS A 230 -6.09 12.91 9.26
CA HIS A 230 -4.77 12.38 9.64
C HIS A 230 -4.36 11.16 8.80
N GLU A 231 -5.15 10.09 8.85
CA GLU A 231 -4.79 8.84 8.15
C GLU A 231 -4.80 8.99 6.62
N MET A 232 -5.73 9.76 6.07
CA MET A 232 -5.76 10.00 4.61
C MET A 232 -4.54 10.78 4.15
N THR A 233 -3.99 11.66 4.99
CA THR A 233 -2.78 12.42 4.67
C THR A 233 -1.60 11.49 4.42
N HIS A 234 -1.46 10.38 5.16
CA HIS A 234 -0.41 9.41 4.89
C HIS A 234 -0.54 8.79 3.48
N ILE A 235 -1.75 8.40 3.08
CA ILE A 235 -1.98 7.87 1.72
C ILE A 235 -1.68 8.94 0.67
N LEU A 236 -2.22 10.15 0.84
CA LEU A 236 -2.03 11.23 -0.12
C LEU A 236 -0.54 11.63 -0.24
N CYS A 237 0.18 11.71 0.88
CA CYS A 237 1.62 11.97 0.88
C CYS A 237 2.39 10.88 0.12
N ASP A 238 2.05 9.61 0.33
CA ASP A 238 2.74 8.49 -0.31
C ASP A 238 2.58 8.48 -1.83
N PHE A 239 1.38 8.79 -2.33
CA PHE A 239 1.10 8.82 -3.75
C PHE A 239 1.55 10.12 -4.43
N GLY A 240 1.30 11.27 -3.79
CA GLY A 240 1.61 12.60 -4.33
C GLY A 240 3.08 12.97 -4.23
N MET A 241 3.74 12.63 -3.11
CA MET A 241 5.14 12.97 -2.87
C MET A 241 6.09 11.83 -3.17
N LYS A 242 5.68 10.57 -2.99
CA LYS A 242 6.55 9.39 -3.15
C LYS A 242 7.85 9.52 -2.34
N PRO A 243 7.78 9.63 -1.00
CA PRO A 243 8.95 9.87 -0.17
C PRO A 243 10.03 8.81 -0.37
N THR A 244 11.27 9.23 -0.62
CA THR A 244 12.44 8.34 -0.74
C THR A 244 13.09 8.07 0.61
N ASN A 245 13.02 9.06 1.52
CA ASN A 245 13.43 8.98 2.91
C ASN A 245 12.28 9.44 3.81
N ARG A 246 12.08 8.74 4.93
CA ARG A 246 11.07 9.10 5.93
C ARG A 246 11.71 9.41 7.26
N ASN A 247 11.20 10.43 7.92
CA ASN A 247 11.49 10.72 9.31
C ASN A 247 10.16 10.83 10.07
N ARG A 248 10.04 10.15 11.21
CA ARG A 248 8.81 10.09 11.98
C ARG A 248 8.27 11.46 12.41
N LEU A 249 9.12 12.43 12.76
CA LEU A 249 8.67 13.78 13.09
C LEU A 249 7.98 14.46 11.91
N ILE A 250 8.55 14.34 10.71
CA ILE A 250 8.01 14.95 9.48
C ILE A 250 6.78 14.18 9.01
N ASN A 251 6.83 12.84 9.00
CA ASN A 251 5.75 11.97 8.53
C ASN A 251 4.48 12.09 9.40
N GLU A 252 4.63 12.10 10.72
CA GLU A 252 3.49 12.32 11.63
C GLU A 252 3.10 13.79 11.67
N GLY A 253 4.08 14.69 11.60
CA GLY A 253 3.84 16.13 11.60
C GLY A 253 2.98 16.59 10.42
N VAL A 254 3.20 16.04 9.22
CA VAL A 254 2.37 16.39 8.06
C VAL A 254 0.95 15.87 8.23
N ALA A 255 0.76 14.68 8.79
CA ALA A 255 -0.57 14.16 9.08
C ALA A 255 -1.32 15.02 10.11
N VAL A 256 -0.63 15.52 11.15
CA VAL A 256 -1.21 16.45 12.13
C VAL A 256 -1.50 17.82 11.55
N ALA A 257 -0.64 18.36 10.69
CA ALA A 257 -0.87 19.66 10.05
C ALA A 257 -2.06 19.64 9.07
N PHE A 258 -2.32 18.48 8.45
CA PHE A 258 -3.42 18.26 7.51
C PHE A 258 -4.56 17.42 8.12
N ASP A 259 -4.63 17.29 9.45
CA ASP A 259 -5.68 16.52 10.13
C ASP A 259 -7.07 17.18 10.08
N LEU A 260 -7.10 18.45 9.62
CA LEU A 260 -8.24 19.36 9.58
C LEU A 260 -8.86 19.64 10.94
N SER A 261 -8.10 19.42 12.02
CA SER A 261 -8.46 19.91 13.34
C SER A 261 -8.15 21.40 13.44
N HIS A 262 -9.12 22.18 13.93
CA HIS A 262 -8.94 23.62 14.20
C HIS A 262 -8.16 23.89 15.50
N SER A 263 -7.28 22.96 15.89
CA SER A 263 -6.46 23.08 17.10
C SER A 263 -5.21 23.94 16.84
N ASP A 264 -4.81 24.75 17.81
CA ASP A 264 -3.58 25.53 17.79
C ASP A 264 -2.37 24.61 18.05
N LYS A 265 -1.71 24.18 16.96
CA LYS A 265 -0.60 23.23 17.04
C LYS A 265 0.61 23.81 17.74
N MET A 266 0.92 25.09 17.53
CA MET A 266 2.05 25.76 18.19
C MET A 266 1.87 25.77 19.71
N LYS A 267 0.66 26.11 20.20
CA LYS A 267 0.35 26.04 21.63
C LYS A 267 0.44 24.62 22.17
N ALA A 268 0.01 23.62 21.40
CA ALA A 268 0.15 22.22 21.78
C ALA A 268 1.63 21.80 21.89
N ALA A 269 2.46 22.17 20.91
CA ALA A 269 3.90 21.91 20.90
C ALA A 269 4.63 22.52 22.10
N ILE A 270 4.36 23.80 22.42
CA ILE A 270 4.96 24.48 23.59
C ILE A 270 4.60 23.75 24.88
N ARG A 271 3.33 23.34 25.02
CA ARG A 271 2.85 22.65 26.22
C ARG A 271 3.49 21.27 26.40
N THR A 272 3.78 20.56 25.31
CA THR A 272 4.35 19.21 25.36
C THR A 272 5.87 19.18 25.38
N ASN A 273 6.54 20.24 24.91
CA ASN A 273 8.01 20.37 24.94
C ASN A 273 8.54 20.74 26.33
N THR A 274 8.19 19.95 27.35
CA THR A 274 8.61 20.23 28.74
C THR A 274 10.11 20.05 28.97
N GLU A 275 10.79 19.30 28.10
CA GLU A 275 12.24 19.07 28.14
C GLU A 275 13.04 20.17 27.40
N ASN A 276 12.36 21.14 26.77
CA ASN A 276 12.98 22.21 25.97
C ASN A 276 13.97 21.68 24.92
N LEU A 277 13.64 20.55 24.28
CA LEU A 277 14.47 19.99 23.20
C LEU A 277 14.43 20.90 21.97
N GLY A 278 15.55 20.98 21.26
CA GLY A 278 15.60 21.61 19.95
C GLY A 278 15.09 20.68 18.85
N ILE A 279 14.68 21.25 17.73
CA ILE A 279 14.13 20.51 16.59
C ILE A 279 15.10 19.46 16.05
N LYS A 280 16.42 19.74 16.12
CA LYS A 280 17.45 18.76 15.76
C LYS A 280 17.41 17.52 16.68
N ASP A 281 17.38 17.73 17.99
CA ASP A 281 17.36 16.63 18.97
C ASP A 281 16.10 15.78 18.81
N ILE A 282 14.96 16.45 18.55
CA ILE A 282 13.67 15.79 18.34
C ILE A 282 13.69 15.00 17.03
N TYR A 283 14.26 15.56 15.96
CA TYR A 283 14.38 14.91 14.67
C TYR A 283 15.26 13.65 14.73
N GLU A 284 16.44 13.74 15.38
CA GLU A 284 17.39 12.63 15.50
C GLU A 284 16.86 11.51 16.41
N ARG A 285 16.04 11.85 17.42
CA ARG A 285 15.46 10.89 18.38
C ARG A 285 14.00 10.55 18.09
N ALA A 286 13.50 10.85 16.88
CA ALA A 286 12.07 10.81 16.59
C ALA A 286 11.43 9.44 16.87
N GLU A 287 12.16 8.35 16.66
CA GLU A 287 11.70 6.97 16.93
C GLU A 287 11.59 6.63 18.42
N GLU A 288 12.39 7.28 19.27
CA GLU A 288 12.45 7.02 20.72
C GLU A 288 11.42 7.84 21.49
N LEU A 289 10.99 8.97 20.93
CA LEU A 289 10.09 9.89 21.59
C LEU A 289 8.63 9.41 21.51
N PRO A 290 7.80 9.69 22.54
CA PRO A 290 6.40 9.28 22.55
C PRO A 290 5.58 10.07 21.51
N GLU A 291 4.51 9.46 20.97
CA GLU A 291 3.60 10.12 20.01
C GLU A 291 2.99 11.40 20.57
N ALA A 292 2.65 11.40 21.87
CA ALA A 292 2.16 12.58 22.59
C ALA A 292 3.12 13.78 22.54
N TYR A 293 4.38 13.55 22.21
CA TYR A 293 5.40 14.57 22.01
C TYR A 293 5.64 14.83 20.51
N ILE A 294 5.80 13.78 19.71
CA ILE A 294 6.08 13.89 18.26
C ILE A 294 4.94 14.58 17.51
N TYR A 295 3.70 14.25 17.82
CA TYR A 295 2.55 14.73 17.05
C TYR A 295 2.37 16.25 17.19
N PRO A 296 2.33 16.83 18.41
CA PRO A 296 2.18 18.28 18.55
C PRO A 296 3.35 19.06 17.96
N VAL A 297 4.60 18.64 18.23
CA VAL A 297 5.78 19.35 17.74
C VAL A 297 5.89 19.23 16.22
N GLY A 298 5.70 18.03 15.67
CA GLY A 298 5.72 17.79 14.23
C GLY A 298 4.65 18.62 13.51
N GLY A 299 3.40 18.59 14.01
CA GLY A 299 2.31 19.38 13.45
C GLY A 299 2.60 20.88 13.44
N ALA A 300 3.08 21.42 14.57
CA ALA A 300 3.46 22.83 14.67
C ALA A 300 4.63 23.18 13.74
N PHE A 301 5.58 22.27 13.58
CA PHE A 301 6.73 22.48 12.71
C PHE A 301 6.31 22.53 11.24
N ILE A 302 5.48 21.59 10.80
CA ILE A 302 4.99 21.57 9.42
C ILE A 302 4.09 22.78 9.13
N GLU A 303 3.17 23.15 10.03
CA GLU A 303 2.37 24.37 9.88
C GLU A 303 3.26 25.63 9.83
N TYR A 304 4.32 25.69 10.65
CA TYR A 304 5.28 26.78 10.63
C TYR A 304 6.00 26.87 9.28
N LEU A 305 6.50 25.75 8.74
CA LEU A 305 7.19 25.74 7.46
C LEU A 305 6.25 26.13 6.32
N LEU A 306 5.06 25.53 6.27
CA LEU A 306 4.05 25.81 5.25
C LEU A 306 3.68 27.30 5.23
N LYS A 307 3.37 27.87 6.39
CA LYS A 307 2.93 29.27 6.52
C LYS A 307 4.00 30.28 6.11
N ASN A 308 5.27 30.00 6.38
CA ASN A 308 6.35 30.98 6.17
C ASN A 308 7.06 30.80 4.83
N PHE A 309 6.99 29.62 4.21
CA PHE A 309 7.79 29.30 3.04
C PHE A 309 7.00 28.72 1.86
N GLY A 310 5.71 28.43 2.06
CA GLY A 310 4.79 27.97 1.01
C GLY A 310 4.98 26.52 0.61
N ASP A 311 4.11 26.10 -0.30
CA ASP A 311 3.87 24.69 -0.62
C ASP A 311 5.07 24.00 -1.25
N GLU A 312 5.75 24.66 -2.20
CA GLU A 312 6.80 24.03 -3.01
C GLU A 312 7.99 23.55 -2.17
N LYS A 313 8.42 24.35 -1.19
CA LYS A 313 9.49 23.93 -0.27
C LYS A 313 9.03 22.79 0.63
N LEU A 314 7.79 22.82 1.11
CA LEU A 314 7.26 21.72 1.92
C LEU A 314 7.14 20.43 1.11
N LYS A 315 6.57 20.49 -0.10
CA LYS A 315 6.51 19.35 -1.04
C LYS A 315 7.90 18.77 -1.29
N SER A 316 8.92 19.62 -1.49
CA SER A 316 10.30 19.17 -1.63
C SER A 316 10.81 18.43 -0.38
N LEU A 317 10.52 18.93 0.82
CA LEU A 317 10.86 18.25 2.08
C LEU A 317 10.14 16.90 2.23
N LEU A 318 8.87 16.81 1.81
CA LEU A 318 8.10 15.57 1.94
C LEU A 318 8.61 14.46 1.01
N ARG A 319 9.25 14.81 -0.12
CA ARG A 319 9.91 13.88 -1.05
C ARG A 319 11.19 13.29 -0.46
N ASP A 320 12.00 14.11 0.22
CA ASP A 320 13.20 13.68 0.94
C ASP A 320 13.20 14.26 2.35
N GLN A 321 12.75 13.47 3.32
CA GLN A 321 12.59 13.96 4.68
C GLN A 321 13.91 14.01 5.47
N SER A 322 15.08 13.90 4.82
CA SER A 322 16.39 13.88 5.47
C SER A 322 16.77 15.22 6.12
N TRP A 323 17.56 15.16 7.20
CA TRP A 323 18.01 16.36 7.93
C TRP A 323 18.84 17.30 7.06
N ASN A 324 19.68 16.75 6.17
CA ASN A 324 20.51 17.56 5.27
C ASN A 324 19.64 18.33 4.28
N HIS A 325 18.62 17.68 3.71
CA HIS A 325 17.68 18.34 2.80
C HIS A 325 16.86 19.42 3.51
N LEU A 326 16.44 19.17 4.76
CA LEU A 326 15.79 20.18 5.59
C LEU A 326 16.67 21.43 5.77
N ILE A 327 17.96 21.26 6.07
CA ILE A 327 18.90 22.39 6.18
C ILE A 327 19.07 23.10 4.84
N GLU A 328 19.22 22.35 3.74
CA GLU A 328 19.36 22.92 2.40
C GLU A 328 18.16 23.81 2.03
N LEU A 329 16.95 23.37 2.33
CA LEU A 329 15.73 24.09 1.98
C LEU A 329 15.48 25.34 2.82
N TYR A 330 15.77 25.30 4.12
CA TYR A 330 15.33 26.33 5.07
C TYR A 330 16.48 27.07 5.78
N GLY A 331 17.69 26.53 5.82
CA GLY A 331 18.80 27.07 6.59
C GLY A 331 18.68 26.82 8.09
N THR A 332 19.80 26.88 8.80
CA THR A 332 19.84 26.60 10.25
C THR A 332 19.22 27.72 11.07
N GLU A 333 19.20 28.95 10.54
CA GLU A 333 18.61 30.12 11.19
C GLU A 333 17.10 29.97 11.38
N VAL A 334 16.40 29.41 10.38
CA VAL A 334 14.95 29.15 10.44
C VAL A 334 14.63 28.10 11.49
N LEU A 335 15.45 27.05 11.57
CA LEU A 335 15.31 26.00 12.58
C LEU A 335 15.55 26.56 13.99
N ALA A 336 16.56 27.42 14.15
CA ALA A 336 16.82 28.12 15.40
C ALA A 336 15.70 29.11 15.77
N GLU A 337 15.01 29.72 14.81
CA GLU A 337 13.83 30.54 15.08
C GLU A 337 12.67 29.69 15.58
N PHE A 338 12.40 28.55 14.94
CA PHE A 338 11.36 27.63 15.39
C PHE A 338 11.64 27.13 16.83
N ASP A 339 12.88 26.75 17.12
CA ASP A 339 13.33 26.38 18.46
C ASP A 339 12.95 27.41 19.52
N LYS A 340 13.15 28.70 19.23
CA LYS A 340 12.79 29.80 20.15
C LYS A 340 11.29 29.91 20.39
N LYS A 341 10.44 29.43 19.46
CA LYS A 341 8.99 29.46 19.59
C LYS A 341 8.46 28.29 20.42
N ILE A 342 9.11 27.13 20.35
CA ILE A 342 8.65 25.90 21.02
C ILE A 342 9.33 25.66 22.37
N LYS A 343 10.40 26.37 22.69
CA LYS A 343 11.06 26.36 24.00
C LYS A 343 10.43 27.44 24.87
N SER A 344 9.99 27.05 26.07
CA SER A 344 9.27 27.92 27.02
C SER A 344 10.21 28.88 27.76
#